data_AF-M4D856-F1
#
_entry.id   AF-M4D856-F1
#
_cell.length_a   1.000
_cell.length_b   1.000
_cell.length_c   1.000
_cell.angle_alpha   90.00
_cell.angle_beta   90.00
_cell.angle_gamma   90.00
#
_symmetry.space_group_name_H-M   'P 1'
#
loop_
_entity.id
_entity.type
_entity.pdbx_description
1 polymer ?
#
loop_
_entity_poly.entity_id
_entity_poly.type
_entity_poly.pdbx_seq_one_letter_code
_entity_poly.pdbx_strand_id
1 'polypeptide(L)'
;MGDDIKFTWVIKNFSSLESKKSYSDQVVGSGCKWSLMAYPGENSKASTLCLAIWVNDGPNVRSGWSEHAKLSCTIVNKNPEKVSQMEETYCAERTKWGFRFISIIPLSELEDENGGFIVNGEVKIVVELEIFVLVKQTLNNTKLNDKGDLVDVNGFQVLPSQVTFARRIFEKHSDVALVLRAKNKHLRTACMNVLLCLIETLCLGPGELSSEDLVEADNALAYVKNAGFKVDWLEKKLTKVKENKKMVHIGETRMRELEEELKNLKQKSLEV
;
A
#
# COMPACT_ATOMS: atom_id res chain seq x y z
N MET A 1 7.51 -8.10 2.93
CA MET A 1 6.08 -8.41 3.25
C MET A 1 5.92 -8.48 4.76
N GLY A 2 4.91 -7.82 5.29
CA GLY A 2 4.68 -7.49 6.70
C GLY A 2 3.33 -8.04 7.17
N ASP A 3 2.83 -7.50 8.28
CA ASP A 3 1.74 -8.09 9.06
C ASP A 3 0.34 -7.76 8.52
N ASP A 4 -0.54 -8.75 8.54
CA ASP A 4 -1.96 -8.58 8.24
C ASP A 4 -2.71 -8.29 9.56
N ILE A 5 -3.30 -7.11 9.69
CA ILE A 5 -4.06 -6.71 10.88
C ILE A 5 -5.49 -6.40 10.46
N LYS A 6 -6.45 -7.05 11.12
CA LYS A 6 -7.86 -6.76 10.97
C LYS A 6 -8.43 -6.27 12.28
N PHE A 7 -9.06 -5.10 12.27
CA PHE A 7 -9.74 -4.57 13.44
C PHE A 7 -10.99 -3.79 13.04
N THR A 8 -11.85 -3.55 14.04
CA THR A 8 -13.07 -2.75 13.88
C THR A 8 -12.90 -1.49 14.71
N TRP A 9 -13.17 -0.35 14.09
CA TRP A 9 -13.19 0.95 14.74
C TRP A 9 -14.62 1.50 14.75
N VAL A 10 -15.05 2.01 15.91
CA VAL A 10 -16.37 2.62 16.09
C VAL A 10 -16.16 4.09 16.44
N ILE A 11 -16.65 4.98 15.59
CA ILE A 11 -16.68 6.42 15.84
C ILE A 11 -18.02 6.73 16.51
N LYS A 12 -17.96 7.17 17.76
CA LYS A 12 -19.14 7.51 18.55
C LYS A 12 -19.56 8.96 18.34
N ASN A 13 -20.86 9.21 18.44
CA ASN A 13 -21.46 10.54 18.36
C ASN A 13 -21.06 11.29 17.07
N PHE A 14 -21.04 10.58 15.93
CA PHE A 14 -20.54 11.10 14.66
C PHE A 14 -21.20 12.43 14.26
N SER A 15 -22.52 12.52 14.33
CA SER A 15 -23.30 13.72 13.98
C SER A 15 -23.03 14.95 14.87
N SER A 16 -22.32 14.78 15.99
CA SER A 16 -21.95 15.87 16.92
C SER A 16 -20.46 16.22 16.88
N LEU A 17 -19.67 15.53 16.05
CA LEU A 17 -18.27 15.85 15.83
C LEU A 17 -18.20 17.10 14.94
N GLU A 18 -18.19 18.28 15.55
CA GLU A 18 -17.99 19.60 14.93
C GLU A 18 -16.61 19.72 14.24
N SER A 19 -16.42 18.98 13.15
CA SER A 19 -15.19 18.95 12.36
C SER A 19 -13.92 18.49 13.11
N LYS A 20 -14.10 17.80 14.25
CA LYS A 20 -12.99 17.29 15.08
C LYS A 20 -12.47 15.96 14.53
N LYS A 21 -11.14 15.81 14.59
CA LYS A 21 -10.44 14.57 14.22
C LYS A 21 -10.76 13.48 15.23
N SER A 22 -11.10 12.28 14.74
CA SER A 22 -11.26 11.08 15.55
C SER A 22 -10.10 10.13 15.29
N TYR A 23 -9.64 9.43 16.32
CA TYR A 23 -8.54 8.48 16.23
C TYR A 23 -8.99 7.09 16.64
N SER A 24 -8.47 6.07 15.96
CA SER A 24 -8.63 4.68 16.40
C SER A 24 -7.66 4.35 17.53
N ASP A 25 -7.91 3.22 18.18
CA ASP A 25 -6.89 2.57 19.00
C ASP A 25 -5.65 2.21 18.17
N GLN A 26 -4.51 2.10 18.84
CA GLN A 26 -3.25 1.73 18.22
C GLN A 26 -3.16 0.22 18.03
N VAL A 27 -2.77 -0.21 16.84
CA VAL A 27 -2.50 -1.61 16.52
C VAL A 27 -1.01 -1.80 16.20
N VAL A 28 -0.43 -2.90 16.67
CA VAL A 28 0.99 -3.19 16.45
C VAL A 28 1.15 -4.11 15.25
N GLY A 29 1.94 -3.67 14.27
CA GLY A 29 2.25 -4.42 13.06
C GLY A 29 3.65 -4.14 12.57
N SER A 30 4.39 -5.21 12.30
CA SER A 30 5.80 -5.21 11.88
C SER A 30 6.73 -4.45 12.83
N GLY A 31 6.36 -4.39 14.12
CA GLY A 31 7.06 -3.63 15.15
C GLY A 31 6.68 -2.15 15.22
N CYS A 32 5.82 -1.65 14.33
CA CYS A 32 5.29 -0.29 14.33
C CYS A 32 3.90 -0.21 14.96
N LYS A 33 3.60 0.92 15.60
CA LYS A 33 2.28 1.26 16.14
C LYS A 33 1.51 2.09 15.13
N TRP A 34 0.44 1.55 14.59
CA TRP A 34 -0.42 2.16 13.60
C TRP A 34 -1.71 2.65 14.25
N SER A 35 -2.23 3.80 13.82
CA SER A 35 -3.58 4.25 14.14
C SER A 35 -4.24 4.86 12.91
N LEU A 36 -5.55 4.86 12.84
CA LEU A 36 -6.31 5.63 11.87
C LEU A 36 -6.75 6.96 12.45
N MET A 37 -6.85 7.94 11.58
CA MET A 37 -7.44 9.25 11.83
C MET A 37 -8.59 9.44 10.84
N ALA A 38 -9.78 9.74 11.36
CA ALA A 38 -10.92 10.18 10.57
C ALA A 38 -11.09 11.68 10.74
N TYR A 39 -11.38 12.37 9.65
CA TYR A 39 -11.79 13.76 9.68
C TYR A 39 -12.82 14.01 8.57
N PRO A 40 -13.85 14.83 8.83
CA PRO A 40 -14.68 15.36 7.78
C PRO A 40 -13.85 16.36 6.98
N GLY A 41 -13.57 16.02 5.72
CA GLY A 41 -12.84 16.87 4.79
C GLY A 41 -13.79 17.79 4.04
N GLU A 42 -13.49 19.09 4.04
CA GLU A 42 -14.15 20.06 3.16
C GLU A 42 -13.30 20.21 1.90
N ASN A 43 -13.85 19.82 0.75
CA ASN A 43 -13.30 20.22 -0.55
C ASN A 43 -14.28 21.18 -1.24
N SER A 44 -13.84 21.86 -2.30
CA SER A 44 -14.60 22.91 -2.98
C SER A 44 -15.89 22.45 -3.68
N LYS A 45 -16.23 21.15 -3.66
CA LYS A 45 -17.41 20.58 -4.34
C LYS A 45 -18.28 19.65 -3.48
N ALA A 46 -17.74 19.04 -2.41
CA ALA A 46 -18.48 18.16 -1.51
C ALA A 46 -17.72 17.92 -0.19
N SER A 47 -18.44 17.82 0.93
CA SER A 47 -17.88 17.36 2.20
C SER A 47 -17.82 15.83 2.21
N THR A 48 -16.64 15.25 2.43
CA THR A 48 -16.42 13.79 2.45
C THR A 48 -15.83 13.34 3.78
N LEU A 49 -16.16 12.12 4.22
CA LEU A 49 -15.42 11.48 5.29
C LEU A 49 -14.09 10.98 4.72
N CYS A 50 -12.99 11.49 5.27
CA CYS A 50 -11.65 11.10 4.90
C CYS A 50 -10.98 10.31 6.01
N LEU A 51 -10.27 9.23 5.64
CA LEU A 51 -9.37 8.51 6.54
C LEU A 51 -7.91 8.75 6.16
N ALA A 52 -7.07 8.82 7.18
CA ALA A 52 -5.62 8.80 7.07
C ALA A 52 -5.06 7.74 8.02
N ILE A 53 -4.01 7.06 7.60
CA ILE A 53 -3.24 6.16 8.46
C ILE A 53 -2.06 6.93 9.07
N TRP A 54 -1.76 6.61 10.32
CA TRP A 54 -0.77 7.30 11.12
C TRP A 54 0.15 6.28 11.79
N VAL A 55 1.47 6.47 11.65
CA VAL A 55 2.48 5.68 12.36
C VAL A 55 2.89 6.45 13.60
N ASN A 56 2.49 5.96 14.78
CA ASN A 56 2.73 6.62 16.06
C ASN A 56 4.14 6.37 16.61
N ASP A 57 4.67 5.18 16.35
CA ASP A 57 5.92 4.68 16.93
C ASP A 57 6.43 3.53 16.06
N GLY A 58 7.72 3.32 16.00
CA GLY A 58 8.32 2.25 15.21
C GLY A 58 9.69 1.87 15.73
N PRO A 59 10.21 0.67 15.42
CA PRO A 59 11.53 0.29 15.90
C PRO A 59 12.55 1.30 15.34
N ASN A 60 13.58 1.63 16.13
CA ASN A 60 14.74 2.39 15.67
C ASN A 60 15.54 1.55 14.64
N VAL A 61 14.90 1.18 13.52
CA VAL A 61 15.55 0.46 12.44
C VAL A 61 16.36 1.47 11.64
N ARG A 62 17.62 1.09 11.44
CA ARG A 62 18.72 1.83 10.82
C ARG A 62 18.27 2.50 9.52
N SER A 63 18.83 3.67 9.20
CA SER A 63 18.63 4.38 7.92
C SER A 63 18.63 3.42 6.72
N GLY A 64 17.61 3.46 5.84
CA GLY A 64 17.53 2.63 4.63
C GLY A 64 16.35 1.63 4.55
N TRP A 65 15.39 1.68 5.48
CA TRP A 65 14.17 0.85 5.45
C TRP A 65 12.93 1.71 5.08
N SER A 66 12.01 1.17 4.28
CA SER A 66 10.68 1.75 4.01
C SER A 66 9.59 0.73 4.38
N GLU A 67 8.48 1.19 4.97
CA GLU A 67 7.37 0.31 5.34
C GLU A 67 6.15 0.67 4.50
N HIS A 68 5.75 -0.22 3.60
CA HIS A 68 4.58 -0.04 2.77
C HIS A 68 3.41 -0.70 3.49
N ALA A 69 2.21 -0.13 3.48
CA ALA A 69 1.06 -0.74 4.14
C ALA A 69 -0.17 -0.55 3.28
N LYS A 70 -0.70 -1.63 2.73
CA LYS A 70 -1.98 -1.61 2.03
C LYS A 70 -3.10 -1.51 3.06
N LEU A 71 -4.07 -0.63 2.82
CA LEU A 71 -5.17 -0.33 3.74
C LEU A 71 -6.50 -0.53 3.02
N SER A 72 -7.26 -1.53 3.43
CA SER A 72 -8.65 -1.72 3.01
C SER A 72 -9.58 -1.26 4.14
N CYS A 73 -10.56 -0.42 3.81
CA CYS A 73 -11.52 0.13 4.76
C CYS A 73 -12.94 -0.10 4.28
N THR A 74 -13.79 -0.66 5.14
CA THR A 74 -15.21 -0.88 4.85
C THR A 74 -16.06 -0.16 5.87
N ILE A 75 -16.94 0.73 5.42
CA ILE A 75 -17.95 1.34 6.31
C ILE A 75 -19.15 0.39 6.36
N VAL A 76 -19.51 -0.04 7.57
CA VAL A 76 -20.58 -1.00 7.78
C VAL A 76 -21.93 -0.29 7.72
N ASN A 77 -22.84 -0.82 6.92
CA ASN A 77 -24.23 -0.39 6.85
C ASN A 77 -25.14 -1.35 7.65
N LYS A 78 -26.28 -0.86 8.15
CA LYS A 78 -27.32 -1.65 8.80
C LYS A 78 -27.93 -2.70 7.87
N ASN A 79 -28.03 -2.41 6.57
CA ASN A 79 -28.42 -3.39 5.57
C ASN A 79 -27.17 -4.11 5.04
N PRO A 80 -26.99 -5.41 5.31
CA PRO A 80 -25.83 -6.17 4.83
C PRO A 80 -25.75 -6.28 3.29
N GLU A 81 -26.84 -5.99 2.56
CA GLU A 81 -26.85 -5.94 1.08
C GLU A 81 -26.38 -4.58 0.51
N LYS A 82 -26.34 -3.51 1.33
CA LYS A 82 -25.77 -2.20 0.96
C LYS A 82 -24.39 -2.04 1.58
N VAL A 83 -23.34 -2.53 0.94
CA VAL A 83 -21.97 -2.41 1.46
C VAL A 83 -21.24 -1.27 0.75
N SER A 84 -20.74 -0.29 1.49
CA SER A 84 -19.74 0.65 0.96
C SER A 84 -18.35 0.10 1.30
N GLN A 85 -17.75 -0.59 0.33
CA GLN A 85 -16.41 -1.15 0.42
C GLN A 85 -15.43 -0.28 -0.36
N MET A 86 -14.30 0.07 0.27
CA MET A 86 -13.21 0.79 -0.36
C MET A 86 -11.87 0.08 -0.10
N GLU A 87 -11.07 -0.11 -1.14
CA GLU A 87 -9.74 -0.72 -1.06
C GLU A 87 -8.69 0.25 -1.62
N GLU A 88 -7.73 0.67 -0.79
CA GLU A 88 -6.64 1.56 -1.18
C GLU A 88 -5.27 0.98 -0.80
N THR A 89 -4.22 1.39 -1.48
CA THR A 89 -2.85 0.95 -1.16
C THR A 89 -2.04 2.16 -0.71
N TYR A 90 -1.46 2.08 0.49
CA TYR A 90 -0.69 3.15 1.09
C TYR A 90 0.81 2.78 1.22
N CYS A 91 1.68 3.78 1.07
CA CYS A 91 3.13 3.64 1.16
C CYS A 91 3.61 4.62 2.24
N ALA A 92 4.18 4.12 3.34
CA ALA A 92 4.73 4.96 4.41
C ALA A 92 6.26 5.08 4.23
N GLU A 93 6.72 6.19 3.67
CA GLU A 93 8.16 6.50 3.67
C GLU A 93 8.53 7.34 4.90
N ARG A 94 9.56 6.92 5.65
CA ARG A 94 9.98 7.61 6.90
C ARG A 94 10.46 9.06 6.69
N THR A 95 10.86 9.42 5.47
CA THR A 95 11.53 10.71 5.16
C THR A 95 10.56 11.83 4.78
N LYS A 96 9.29 11.53 4.55
CA LYS A 96 8.19 12.49 4.47
C LYS A 96 7.03 11.86 5.21
N TRP A 97 6.67 12.37 6.38
CA TRP A 97 5.53 11.90 7.16
C TRP A 97 4.28 11.99 6.25
N GLY A 98 3.96 10.88 5.58
CA GLY A 98 3.18 10.90 4.35
C GLY A 98 1.71 10.80 4.67
N PHE A 99 1.04 11.91 4.92
CA PHE A 99 -0.41 11.92 4.99
C PHE A 99 -0.96 11.63 3.59
N ARG A 100 -1.73 10.54 3.41
CA ARG A 100 -2.55 10.35 2.21
C ARG A 100 -4.00 10.25 2.65
N PHE A 101 -4.79 11.24 2.25
CA PHE A 101 -6.21 11.30 2.56
C PHE A 101 -6.98 10.41 1.60
N ILE A 102 -7.72 9.46 2.14
CA ILE A 102 -8.59 8.59 1.37
C ILE A 102 -10.01 9.09 1.61
N SER A 103 -10.64 9.64 0.57
CA SER A 103 -12.07 9.93 0.61
C SER A 103 -12.84 8.62 0.48
N ILE A 104 -13.68 8.31 1.47
CA ILE A 104 -14.38 7.02 1.52
C ILE A 104 -15.84 7.16 1.10
N ILE A 105 -16.53 8.17 1.62
CA ILE A 105 -17.95 8.37 1.38
C ILE A 105 -18.29 9.86 1.50
N PRO A 106 -19.19 10.41 0.67
CA PRO A 106 -19.75 11.74 0.88
C PRO A 106 -20.47 11.82 2.23
N LEU A 107 -20.32 12.93 2.96
CA LEU A 107 -21.05 13.13 4.22
C LEU A 107 -22.56 13.14 3.99
N SER A 108 -23.02 13.67 2.86
CA SER A 108 -24.44 13.65 2.49
C SER A 108 -25.03 12.23 2.35
N GLU A 109 -24.21 11.25 1.97
CA GLU A 109 -24.63 9.85 1.87
C GLU A 109 -24.48 9.14 3.22
N LEU A 110 -23.41 9.46 3.97
CA LEU A 110 -23.15 8.91 5.29
C LEU A 110 -24.21 9.32 6.32
N GLU A 111 -24.64 10.59 6.26
CA GLU A 111 -25.58 11.22 7.19
C GLU A 111 -27.05 11.13 6.76
N ASP A 112 -27.34 10.49 5.62
CA ASP A 112 -28.71 10.22 5.21
C ASP A 112 -29.42 9.36 6.28
N GLU A 113 -30.50 9.90 6.85
CA GLU A 113 -31.32 9.22 7.87
C GLU A 113 -31.84 7.86 7.37
N ASN A 114 -32.07 7.73 6.05
CA ASN A 114 -32.49 6.50 5.41
C ASN A 114 -31.32 5.69 4.81
N GLY A 115 -30.10 6.24 4.88
CA GLY A 115 -28.87 5.66 4.33
C GLY A 115 -28.40 4.44 5.10
N GLY A 116 -28.59 4.42 6.42
CA GLY A 116 -28.33 3.25 7.28
C GLY A 116 -26.88 3.03 7.70
N PHE A 117 -25.98 4.00 7.44
CA PHE A 117 -24.58 3.94 7.85
C PHE A 117 -24.34 4.40 9.29
N ILE A 118 -25.15 5.35 9.77
CA ILE A 118 -25.14 5.77 11.17
C ILE A 118 -26.22 4.98 11.91
N VAL A 119 -25.81 4.21 12.92
CA VAL A 119 -26.73 3.44 13.78
C VAL A 119 -26.49 3.88 15.21
N ASN A 120 -27.52 4.40 15.88
CA ASN A 120 -27.43 4.96 17.24
C ASN A 120 -26.37 6.06 17.39
N GLY A 121 -26.16 6.87 16.34
CA GLY A 121 -25.13 7.92 16.33
C GLY A 121 -23.69 7.41 16.17
N GLU A 122 -23.51 6.11 15.89
CA GLU A 122 -22.20 5.48 15.71
C GLU A 122 -21.97 5.12 14.23
N VAL A 123 -20.72 5.30 13.77
CA VAL A 123 -20.23 4.81 12.48
C VAL A 123 -19.23 3.70 12.74
N LYS A 124 -19.44 2.54 12.12
CA LYS A 124 -18.57 1.37 12.28
C LYS A 124 -17.74 1.16 11.02
N ILE A 125 -16.42 1.07 11.19
CA ILE A 125 -15.45 0.91 10.12
C ILE A 125 -14.67 -0.39 10.38
N VAL A 126 -14.69 -1.31 9.42
CA VAL A 126 -13.82 -2.50 9.42
C VAL A 126 -12.58 -2.17 8.62
N VAL A 127 -11.43 -2.43 9.23
CA VAL A 127 -10.11 -2.06 8.70
C VAL A 127 -9.29 -3.32 8.54
N GLU A 128 -8.70 -3.47 7.36
CA GLU A 128 -7.72 -4.51 7.05
C GLU A 128 -6.44 -3.83 6.57
N LEU A 129 -5.37 -3.98 7.36
CA LEU A 129 -4.03 -3.52 7.04
C LEU A 129 -3.21 -4.71 6.58
N GLU A 130 -2.62 -4.64 5.40
CA GLU A 130 -1.58 -5.56 4.95
C GLU A 130 -0.27 -4.76 4.91
N ILE A 131 0.53 -4.90 5.96
CA ILE A 131 1.81 -4.19 6.11
C ILE A 131 2.86 -4.95 5.28
N PHE A 132 3.86 -4.25 4.77
CA PHE A 132 4.96 -4.74 3.95
C PHE A 132 6.23 -4.01 4.37
N VAL A 133 7.08 -4.69 5.11
CA VAL A 133 8.44 -4.16 5.33
C VAL A 133 9.22 -4.30 4.03
N LEU A 134 9.72 -3.17 3.50
CA LEU A 134 10.67 -3.08 2.41
C LEU A 134 12.05 -2.67 2.95
N VAL A 135 13.07 -3.40 2.53
CA VAL A 135 14.46 -2.99 2.72
C VAL A 135 14.85 -2.28 1.44
N LYS A 136 14.94 -0.94 1.43
CA LYS A 136 15.53 -0.24 0.28
C LYS A 136 17.03 -0.55 0.26
N GLN A 137 17.43 -1.59 -0.46
CA GLN A 137 18.82 -1.73 -0.87
C GLN A 137 19.03 -0.95 -2.16
N THR A 138 19.84 0.10 -2.11
CA THR A 138 20.55 0.55 -3.29
C THR A 138 21.40 -0.63 -3.76
N LEU A 139 21.20 -1.08 -5.00
CA LEU A 139 22.09 -2.00 -5.73
C LEU A 139 23.44 -1.30 -6.03
N ASN A 140 24.04 -0.66 -5.03
CA ASN A 140 25.39 -0.13 -5.14
C ASN A 140 26.34 -1.26 -4.80
N ASN A 141 26.63 -2.11 -5.80
CA ASN A 141 27.78 -3.00 -5.83
C ASN A 141 28.18 -3.59 -4.47
N THR A 142 27.23 -4.18 -3.73
CA THR A 142 27.62 -5.08 -2.65
C THR A 142 28.19 -6.29 -3.37
N LYS A 143 29.52 -6.26 -3.59
CA LYS A 143 30.30 -7.47 -3.78
C LYS A 143 29.72 -8.46 -2.76
N LEU A 144 29.24 -9.59 -3.27
CA LEU A 144 29.00 -10.78 -2.46
C LEU A 144 30.34 -11.07 -1.78
N ASN A 145 30.59 -10.40 -0.66
CA ASN A 145 31.75 -10.69 0.16
C ASN A 145 31.45 -12.07 0.71
N ASP A 146 32.16 -13.05 0.14
CA ASP A 146 32.28 -14.41 0.64
C ASP A 146 32.21 -14.42 2.18
N LYS A 147 31.34 -15.29 2.72
CA LYS A 147 31.13 -15.61 4.16
C LYS A 147 30.04 -14.85 4.94
N GLY A 148 28.96 -14.41 4.31
CA GLY A 148 27.71 -14.15 5.04
C GLY A 148 26.91 -15.45 5.20
N ASP A 149 26.57 -15.84 6.43
CA ASP A 149 25.74 -17.02 6.71
C ASP A 149 24.35 -16.87 6.05
N LEU A 150 24.21 -17.43 4.84
CA LEU A 150 22.93 -17.53 4.18
C LEU A 150 22.06 -18.55 4.93
N VAL A 151 20.80 -18.20 5.12
CA VAL A 151 19.84 -19.06 5.81
C VAL A 151 19.03 -19.80 4.76
N ASP A 152 18.87 -21.11 4.96
CA ASP A 152 17.98 -21.90 4.12
C ASP A 152 16.51 -21.66 4.50
N VAL A 153 15.71 -21.33 3.50
CA VAL A 153 14.26 -21.25 3.58
C VAL A 153 13.68 -22.09 2.46
N ASN A 154 13.10 -23.25 2.79
CA ASN A 154 12.48 -24.16 1.83
C ASN A 154 13.40 -24.56 0.65
N GLY A 155 14.70 -24.75 0.92
CA GLY A 155 15.70 -25.08 -0.09
C GLY A 155 16.22 -23.90 -0.91
N PHE A 156 15.97 -22.67 -0.46
CA PHE A 156 16.51 -21.44 -1.03
C PHE A 156 17.41 -20.76 -0.02
N GLN A 157 18.58 -20.32 -0.46
CA GLN A 157 19.47 -19.55 0.39
C GLN A 157 19.10 -18.08 0.28
N VAL A 158 18.85 -17.44 1.42
CA VAL A 158 18.52 -16.02 1.49
C VAL A 158 19.34 -15.35 2.57
N LEU A 159 19.49 -14.03 2.49
CA LEU A 159 20.14 -13.28 3.57
C LEU A 159 19.32 -13.40 4.86
N PRO A 160 19.94 -13.37 6.05
CA PRO A 160 19.21 -13.39 7.33
C PRO A 160 18.09 -12.34 7.41
N SER A 161 18.30 -11.14 6.84
CA SER A 161 17.31 -10.06 6.76
C SER A 161 16.10 -10.39 5.89
N GLN A 162 16.21 -11.36 4.98
CA GLN A 162 15.16 -11.77 4.04
C GLN A 162 14.40 -13.01 4.52
N VAL A 163 14.85 -13.70 5.58
CA VAL A 163 14.29 -14.98 6.02
C VAL A 163 12.80 -14.91 6.33
N THR A 164 12.38 -13.91 7.10
CA THR A 164 10.97 -13.70 7.46
C THR A 164 10.14 -13.44 6.20
N PHE A 165 10.69 -12.64 5.28
CA PHE A 165 10.02 -12.30 4.04
C PHE A 165 9.87 -13.53 3.12
N ALA A 166 10.94 -14.29 2.94
CA ALA A 166 10.94 -15.52 2.15
C ALA A 166 9.96 -16.56 2.70
N ARG A 167 9.93 -16.82 4.02
CA ARG A 167 8.98 -17.78 4.62
C ARG A 167 7.53 -17.41 4.33
N ARG A 168 7.17 -16.14 4.49
CA ARG A 168 5.80 -15.67 4.24
C ARG A 168 5.34 -15.86 2.81
N ILE A 169 6.24 -15.73 1.83
CA ILE A 169 5.90 -16.04 0.43
C ILE A 169 5.45 -17.50 0.32
N PHE A 170 6.16 -18.44 0.92
CA PHE A 170 5.78 -19.86 0.92
C PHE A 170 4.56 -20.18 1.79
N GLU A 171 4.27 -19.38 2.82
CA GLU A 171 3.05 -19.54 3.61
C GLU A 171 1.81 -19.10 2.82
N LYS A 172 1.84 -17.89 2.20
CA LYS A 172 0.71 -17.37 1.41
C LYS A 172 0.58 -18.05 0.04
N HIS A 173 1.70 -18.43 -0.55
CA HIS A 173 1.79 -19.06 -1.88
C HIS A 173 2.63 -20.34 -1.77
N SER A 174 2.09 -21.34 -1.09
CA SER A 174 2.80 -22.64 -0.92
C SER A 174 3.12 -23.32 -2.25
N ASP A 175 2.40 -22.97 -3.32
CA ASP A 175 2.61 -23.48 -4.66
C ASP A 175 3.69 -22.76 -5.48
N VAL A 176 4.22 -21.63 -4.97
CA VAL A 176 5.10 -20.69 -5.68
C VAL A 176 6.33 -21.34 -6.29
N ALA A 177 6.89 -22.38 -5.65
CA ALA A 177 8.07 -23.10 -6.13
C ALA A 177 7.83 -24.60 -6.37
N LEU A 178 6.56 -25.05 -6.47
CA LEU A 178 6.26 -26.47 -6.66
C LEU A 178 6.80 -27.06 -7.97
N VAL A 179 6.90 -26.24 -9.02
CA VAL A 179 7.35 -26.66 -10.36
C VAL A 179 8.74 -26.12 -10.68
N LEU A 180 9.49 -25.73 -9.64
CA LEU A 180 10.80 -25.13 -9.80
C LEU A 180 11.73 -26.06 -10.60
N ARG A 181 12.20 -25.57 -11.74
CA ARG A 181 13.04 -26.36 -12.67
C ARG A 181 14.51 -26.35 -12.27
N ALA A 182 14.94 -25.34 -11.52
CA ALA A 182 16.31 -25.17 -11.10
C ALA A 182 16.71 -26.19 -10.02
N LYS A 183 17.51 -27.19 -10.40
CA LYS A 183 18.10 -28.16 -9.46
C LYS A 183 19.35 -27.64 -8.74
N ASN A 184 20.05 -26.68 -9.35
CA ASN A 184 21.28 -26.11 -8.81
C ASN A 184 20.98 -25.06 -7.72
N LYS A 185 21.62 -25.20 -6.55
CA LYS A 185 21.45 -24.33 -5.38
C LYS A 185 21.72 -22.84 -5.67
N HIS A 186 22.72 -22.52 -6.48
CA HIS A 186 23.03 -21.14 -6.85
C HIS A 186 21.97 -20.55 -7.78
N LEU A 187 21.47 -21.32 -8.74
CA LEU A 187 20.39 -20.88 -9.63
C LEU A 187 19.09 -20.64 -8.84
N ARG A 188 18.75 -21.53 -7.90
CA ARG A 188 17.61 -21.34 -7.00
C ARG A 188 17.71 -20.03 -6.22
N THR A 189 18.90 -19.77 -5.67
CA THR A 189 19.21 -18.54 -4.92
C THR A 189 19.07 -17.30 -5.80
N ALA A 190 19.64 -17.31 -7.00
CA ALA A 190 19.53 -16.19 -7.94
C ALA A 190 18.06 -15.92 -8.33
N CYS A 191 17.30 -16.97 -8.66
CA CYS A 191 15.89 -16.80 -9.00
C CYS A 191 15.05 -16.29 -7.81
N MET A 192 15.35 -16.75 -6.58
CA MET A 192 14.70 -16.24 -5.38
C MET A 192 15.01 -14.75 -5.19
N ASN A 193 16.25 -14.32 -5.40
CA ASN A 193 16.60 -12.90 -5.30
C ASN A 193 15.85 -12.07 -6.34
N VAL A 194 15.75 -12.54 -7.59
CA VAL A 194 14.94 -11.85 -8.63
C VAL A 194 13.47 -11.77 -8.21
N LEU A 195 12.91 -12.85 -7.65
CA LEU A 195 11.53 -12.85 -7.15
C LEU A 195 11.34 -11.83 -6.02
N LEU A 196 12.27 -11.76 -5.05
CA LEU A 196 12.22 -10.80 -3.95
C LEU A 196 12.30 -9.36 -4.48
N CYS A 197 13.24 -9.06 -5.39
CA CYS A 197 13.36 -7.75 -6.01
C CYS A 197 12.09 -7.35 -6.77
N LEU A 198 11.50 -8.28 -7.54
CA LEU A 198 10.25 -8.02 -8.24
C LEU A 198 9.13 -7.66 -7.26
N ILE A 199 8.97 -8.43 -6.18
CA ILE A 199 7.95 -8.13 -5.16
C ILE A 199 8.19 -6.75 -4.55
N GLU A 200 9.45 -6.39 -4.27
CA GLU A 200 9.84 -5.07 -3.76
C GLU A 200 9.44 -3.96 -4.75
N THR A 201 9.81 -4.08 -6.02
CA THR A 201 9.45 -3.12 -7.07
C THR A 201 7.93 -2.95 -7.18
N LEU A 202 7.16 -4.03 -7.15
CA LEU A 202 5.69 -3.96 -7.22
C LEU A 202 5.01 -3.43 -5.95
N CYS A 203 5.75 -3.23 -4.86
CA CYS A 203 5.24 -2.57 -3.67
C CYS A 203 5.47 -1.04 -3.68
N LEU A 204 6.31 -0.53 -4.58
CA LEU A 204 6.58 0.91 -4.69
C LEU A 204 5.33 1.70 -5.09
N GLY A 205 5.27 2.97 -4.67
CA GLY A 205 4.19 3.87 -5.05
C GLY A 205 4.22 4.20 -6.56
N PRO A 206 3.08 4.51 -7.20
CA PRO A 206 3.03 4.81 -8.64
C PRO A 206 3.96 5.95 -9.09
N GLY A 207 4.19 6.93 -8.21
CA GLY A 207 5.08 8.08 -8.47
C GLY A 207 6.57 7.80 -8.23
N GLU A 208 6.92 6.70 -7.56
CA GLU A 208 8.32 6.28 -7.40
C GLU A 208 8.78 5.38 -8.54
N LEU A 209 7.85 4.68 -9.19
CA LEU A 209 8.16 3.82 -10.32
C LEU A 209 8.47 4.69 -11.55
N SER A 210 9.49 4.33 -12.31
CA SER A 210 9.76 4.82 -13.67
C SER A 210 9.17 3.89 -14.73
N SER A 211 9.10 4.34 -15.99
CA SER A 211 8.70 3.47 -17.11
C SER A 211 9.65 2.27 -17.24
N GLU A 212 10.93 2.53 -17.03
CA GLU A 212 12.03 1.57 -17.07
C GLU A 212 11.87 0.50 -15.98
N ASP A 213 11.51 0.89 -14.75
CA ASP A 213 11.25 -0.07 -13.66
C ASP A 213 10.11 -1.04 -13.99
N LEU A 214 9.08 -0.57 -14.72
CA LEU A 214 7.97 -1.43 -15.14
C LEU A 214 8.38 -2.43 -16.22
N VAL A 215 9.27 -2.01 -17.14
CA VAL A 215 9.84 -2.90 -18.15
C VAL A 215 10.77 -3.93 -17.50
N GLU A 216 11.58 -3.51 -16.53
CA GLU A 216 12.43 -4.42 -15.75
C GLU A 216 11.58 -5.39 -14.93
N ALA A 217 10.47 -4.93 -14.35
CA ALA A 217 9.52 -5.80 -13.65
C ALA A 217 8.88 -6.85 -14.58
N ASP A 218 8.52 -6.49 -15.82
CA ASP A 218 8.05 -7.47 -16.82
C ASP A 218 9.12 -8.53 -17.12
N ASN A 219 10.37 -8.09 -17.32
CA ASN A 219 11.48 -8.97 -17.61
C ASN A 219 11.78 -9.93 -16.44
N ALA A 220 11.79 -9.40 -15.21
CA ALA A 220 11.98 -10.18 -13.99
C ALA A 220 10.86 -11.20 -13.81
N LEU A 221 9.60 -10.80 -14.05
CA LEU A 221 8.43 -11.68 -13.99
C LEU A 221 8.53 -12.82 -15.01
N ALA A 222 8.88 -12.51 -16.26
CA ALA A 222 9.11 -13.51 -17.29
C ALA A 222 10.24 -14.49 -16.91
N TYR A 223 11.33 -13.97 -16.34
CA TYR A 223 12.45 -14.78 -15.88
C TYR A 223 12.04 -15.77 -14.78
N VAL A 224 11.36 -15.31 -13.72
CA VAL A 224 10.95 -16.20 -12.61
C VAL A 224 9.91 -17.24 -13.07
N LYS A 225 9.01 -16.88 -13.98
CA LYS A 225 8.06 -17.82 -14.59
C LYS A 225 8.78 -18.89 -15.40
N ASN A 226 9.75 -18.50 -16.22
CA ASN A 226 10.57 -19.43 -17.00
C ASN A 226 11.41 -20.36 -16.11
N ALA A 227 11.84 -19.90 -14.93
CA ALA A 227 12.51 -20.72 -13.91
C ALA A 227 11.57 -21.75 -13.25
N GLY A 228 10.26 -21.66 -13.50
CA GLY A 228 9.25 -22.60 -13.00
C GLY A 228 8.54 -22.13 -11.73
N PHE A 229 8.68 -20.87 -11.34
CA PHE A 229 7.87 -20.33 -10.25
C PHE A 229 6.42 -20.10 -10.71
N LYS A 230 5.47 -20.46 -9.86
CA LYS A 230 4.05 -20.12 -10.04
C LYS A 230 3.78 -18.73 -9.47
N VAL A 231 3.70 -17.74 -10.35
CA VAL A 231 3.65 -16.32 -9.99
C VAL A 231 2.47 -15.58 -10.62
N ASP A 232 1.38 -16.28 -10.95
CA ASP A 232 0.18 -15.67 -11.57
C ASP A 232 -0.39 -14.52 -10.73
N TRP A 233 -0.23 -14.58 -9.41
CA TRP A 233 -0.60 -13.50 -8.49
C TRP A 233 0.25 -12.24 -8.68
N LEU A 234 1.54 -12.36 -9.02
CA LEU A 234 2.41 -11.23 -9.37
C LEU A 234 2.07 -10.65 -10.74
N GLU A 235 1.64 -11.47 -11.70
CA GLU A 235 1.17 -10.99 -13.01
C GLU A 235 -0.04 -10.07 -12.84
N LYS A 236 -1.03 -10.52 -12.06
CA LYS A 236 -2.21 -9.71 -11.72
C LYS A 236 -1.81 -8.42 -11.00
N LYS A 237 -0.88 -8.50 -10.04
CA LYS A 237 -0.38 -7.34 -9.30
C LYS A 237 0.32 -6.33 -10.22
N LEU A 238 1.21 -6.78 -11.10
CA LEU A 238 1.93 -5.92 -12.04
C LEU A 238 0.96 -5.21 -13.00
N THR A 239 -0.06 -5.90 -13.49
CA THR A 239 -1.13 -5.27 -14.31
C THR A 239 -1.83 -4.15 -13.55
N LYS A 240 -2.26 -4.41 -12.30
CA LYS A 240 -2.90 -3.38 -11.45
C LYS A 240 -1.96 -2.19 -11.19
N VAL A 241 -0.67 -2.43 -10.96
CA VAL A 241 0.33 -1.37 -10.76
C VAL A 241 0.48 -0.51 -12.03
N LYS A 242 0.53 -1.14 -13.22
CA LYS A 242 0.58 -0.43 -14.51
C LYS A 242 -0.66 0.43 -14.76
N GLU A 243 -1.84 -0.09 -14.45
CA GLU A 243 -3.11 0.65 -14.55
C GLU A 243 -3.12 1.85 -13.60
N ASN A 244 -2.77 1.64 -12.34
CA ASN A 244 -2.69 2.71 -11.34
C ASN A 244 -1.74 3.83 -11.79
N LYS A 245 -0.58 3.47 -12.36
CA LYS A 245 0.38 4.45 -12.86
C LYS A 245 -0.18 5.30 -14.01
N LYS A 246 -0.91 4.68 -14.94
CA LYS A 246 -1.60 5.42 -16.01
C LYS A 246 -2.62 6.40 -15.44
N MET A 247 -3.40 5.98 -14.44
CA MET A 247 -4.41 6.84 -13.81
C MET A 247 -3.79 8.03 -13.08
N VAL A 248 -2.68 7.82 -12.37
CA VAL A 248 -1.92 8.91 -11.72
C VAL A 248 -1.42 9.90 -12.75
N HIS A 249 -0.81 9.43 -13.85
CA HIS A 249 -0.32 10.30 -14.91
C HIS A 249 -1.44 11.11 -15.57
N ILE A 250 -2.59 10.51 -15.84
CA ILE A 250 -3.78 11.23 -16.36
C ILE A 250 -4.23 12.31 -15.38
N GLY A 251 -4.26 12.01 -14.09
CA GLY A 251 -4.62 12.97 -13.04
C GLY A 251 -3.65 14.15 -12.97
N GLU A 252 -2.34 13.88 -13.04
CA GLU A 252 -1.30 14.92 -13.04
C GLU A 252 -1.39 15.83 -14.26
N THR A 253 -1.64 15.28 -15.45
CA THR A 253 -1.82 16.06 -16.68
C THR A 253 -3.01 17.01 -16.57
N ARG A 254 -4.16 16.51 -16.11
CA ARG A 254 -5.37 17.33 -15.90
C ARG A 254 -5.17 18.42 -14.84
N MET A 255 -4.38 18.15 -13.81
CA MET A 255 -4.06 19.14 -12.78
C MET A 255 -3.24 20.29 -13.36
N ARG A 256 -2.23 20.00 -14.19
CA ARG A 256 -1.43 21.04 -14.87
C ARG A 256 -2.27 21.88 -15.82
N GLU A 257 -3.19 21.27 -16.57
CA GLU A 257 -4.13 21.99 -17.44
C GLU A 257 -4.97 23.00 -16.65
N LEU A 258 -5.54 22.56 -15.52
CA LEU A 258 -6.34 23.43 -14.64
C LEU A 258 -5.52 24.55 -13.99
N GLU A 259 -4.26 24.27 -13.62
CA GLU A 259 -3.35 25.29 -13.08
C GLU A 259 -3.05 26.38 -14.11
N GLU A 260 -2.86 26.01 -15.37
CA GLU A 260 -2.61 26.95 -16.47
C GLU A 260 -3.87 27.77 -16.80
N GLU A 261 -5.05 27.14 -16.82
CA GLU A 261 -6.34 27.85 -16.96
C GLU A 261 -6.55 28.87 -15.84
N LEU A 262 -6.29 28.48 -14.59
CA LEU A 262 -6.39 29.37 -13.44
C LEU A 262 -5.43 30.56 -13.54
N LYS A 263 -4.19 30.31 -13.98
CA LYS A 263 -3.18 31.37 -14.20
C LYS A 263 -3.64 32.35 -15.28
N ASN A 264 -4.19 31.85 -16.38
CA ASN A 264 -4.74 32.66 -17.46
C ASN A 264 -5.93 33.51 -17.00
N LEU A 265 -6.81 32.97 -16.16
CA LEU A 265 -7.93 33.71 -15.58
C LEU A 265 -7.46 34.82 -14.63
N LYS A 266 -6.48 34.55 -13.79
CA LYS A 266 -5.88 35.56 -12.89
C LYS A 266 -5.26 36.70 -13.68
N GLN A 267 -4.52 36.41 -14.74
CA GLN A 267 -3.94 37.42 -15.61
C GLN A 267 -5.02 38.32 -16.24
N LYS A 268 -6.08 37.71 -16.80
CA LYS A 268 -7.21 38.46 -17.37
C LYS A 268 -7.95 39.32 -16.34
N SER A 269 -8.02 38.88 -15.08
CA SER A 269 -8.67 39.66 -14.01
C SER A 269 -7.86 40.85 -13.51
N LEU A 270 -6.54 40.89 -13.80
CA LEU A 270 -5.64 42.00 -13.44
C LEU A 270 -5.54 43.06 -14.54
N GLU A 271 -6.07 42.76 -15.73
CA GLU A 271 -6.08 43.65 -16.90
C GLU A 271 -7.41 44.43 -17.06
N VAL A 272 -8.33 44.28 -16.08
CA VAL A 272 -9.62 44.98 -15.95
C VAL A 272 -9.56 45.93 -14.75
#